data_AF-A0A6A6EJ48-F1
#
_entry.id   AF-A0A6A6EJ48-F1
#
_cell.length_a   1.000
_cell.length_b   1.000
_cell.length_c   1.000
_cell.angle_alpha   90.00
_cell.angle_beta   90.00
_cell.angle_gamma   90.00
#
_symmetry.space_group_name_H-M   'P 1'
#
loop_
_entity.id
_entity.type
_entity.pdbx_description
1 polymer ?
#
loop_
_entity_poly.entity_id
_entity_poly.type
_entity_poly.pdbx_seq_one_letter_code
_entity_poly.pdbx_strand_id
1 'polypeptide(L)'
;MTHAAISPAILYWGTPVVLITSKNVDDSSNTTQNIFRTKQCVLILPSASISHFVNTIARTTGAEHMSPVKAVLGYRHVKYKWPISGMTPLGSMLVAPLRVKELSDSPTPIKGATMTLELKILRVYVDNSIRKDERIDCIGPDKWDPIIVSFQEFYGLDNSRIAKILTGSEVRDNSLDEEPSI
;
A
#
# COMPACT_ATOMS: atom_id res chain seq x y z
N MET A 1 -5.04 8.42 18.15
CA MET A 1 -4.56 7.33 17.29
C MET A 1 -3.16 6.94 17.73
N THR A 2 -3.02 5.76 18.34
CA THR A 2 -1.74 5.24 18.82
C THR A 2 -1.25 4.16 17.86
N HIS A 3 -0.12 4.42 17.20
CA HIS A 3 0.53 3.46 16.32
C HIS A 3 1.62 2.72 17.08
N ALA A 4 1.62 1.40 17.03
CA ALA A 4 2.77 0.60 17.47
C ALA A 4 3.44 -0.06 16.27
N ALA A 5 4.76 -0.23 16.36
CA ALA A 5 5.53 -1.03 15.41
C ALA A 5 5.14 -2.51 15.57
N ILE A 6 4.98 -3.22 14.46
CA ILE A 6 4.80 -4.67 14.46
C ILE A 6 5.74 -5.32 13.44
N SER A 7 6.09 -6.59 13.72
CA SER A 7 6.48 -7.54 12.68
C SER A 7 5.20 -8.28 12.32
N PRO A 8 4.47 -7.86 11.26
CA PRO A 8 3.15 -8.38 11.03
C PRO A 8 3.23 -9.84 10.55
N ALA A 9 2.35 -10.69 11.05
CA ALA A 9 2.15 -12.02 10.48
C ALA A 9 1.28 -11.93 9.21
N ILE A 10 1.72 -11.10 8.26
CA ILE A 10 1.29 -11.23 6.87
C ILE A 10 1.73 -12.65 6.46
N LEU A 11 0.77 -13.48 6.09
CA LEU A 11 0.98 -14.92 5.86
C LEU A 11 1.62 -15.19 4.48
N TYR A 12 2.66 -14.41 4.17
CA TYR A 12 3.48 -14.42 2.97
C TYR A 12 4.94 -14.19 3.37
N TRP A 13 5.51 -15.15 4.11
CA TRP A 13 6.95 -15.19 4.36
C TRP A 13 7.70 -15.35 3.03
N GLY A 14 8.62 -14.43 2.73
CA GLY A 14 9.58 -14.58 1.63
C GLY A 14 9.20 -13.96 0.27
N THR A 15 8.05 -13.31 0.12
CA THR A 15 7.73 -12.59 -1.13
C THR A 15 8.15 -11.11 -1.03
N PRO A 16 8.92 -10.57 -2.00
CA PRO A 16 9.20 -9.14 -2.03
C PRO A 16 7.92 -8.34 -2.28
N VAL A 17 7.78 -7.17 -1.63
CA VAL A 17 6.76 -6.20 -2.05
C VAL A 17 7.23 -5.63 -3.38
N VAL A 18 6.32 -5.51 -4.36
CA VAL A 18 6.66 -4.92 -5.66
C VAL A 18 5.83 -3.66 -5.86
N LEU A 19 6.49 -2.52 -5.93
CA LEU A 19 5.90 -1.25 -6.35
C LEU A 19 6.06 -1.11 -7.87
N ILE A 20 4.93 -1.22 -8.57
CA ILE A 20 4.85 -0.83 -9.98
C ILE A 20 4.56 0.68 -10.02
N THR A 21 5.41 1.42 -10.72
CA THR A 21 5.28 2.87 -10.91
C THR A 21 5.57 3.23 -12.37
N SER A 22 5.28 4.46 -12.78
CA SER A 22 5.64 4.93 -14.11
C SER A 22 6.93 5.74 -14.12
N LYS A 23 7.68 5.60 -15.21
CA LYS A 23 8.67 6.58 -15.64
C LYS A 23 8.08 7.34 -16.82
N ASN A 24 7.76 8.62 -16.61
CA ASN A 24 7.31 9.48 -17.70
C ASN A 24 8.43 9.62 -18.75
N VAL A 25 8.07 9.87 -20.01
CA VAL A 25 9.04 10.04 -21.11
C VAL A 25 9.98 11.23 -20.87
N ASP A 26 9.51 12.25 -20.13
CA ASP A 26 10.25 13.44 -19.67
C ASP A 26 10.91 13.27 -18.28
N ASP A 27 10.94 12.05 -17.75
CA ASP A 27 11.37 11.70 -16.38
C ASP A 27 10.62 12.42 -15.24
N SER A 28 9.53 13.18 -15.51
CA SER A 28 8.87 14.09 -14.55
C SER A 28 8.05 13.42 -13.43
N SER A 29 8.36 12.18 -13.08
CA SER A 29 7.75 11.46 -11.95
C SER A 29 8.57 11.71 -10.69
N ASN A 30 8.19 12.72 -9.91
CA ASN A 30 8.87 13.05 -8.65
C ASN A 30 8.95 11.86 -7.67
N THR A 31 7.97 10.94 -7.70
CA THR A 31 8.04 9.71 -6.88
C THR A 31 9.21 8.85 -7.32
N THR A 32 9.27 8.50 -8.60
CA THR A 32 10.37 7.73 -9.22
C THR A 32 11.73 8.38 -8.98
N GLN A 33 11.87 9.68 -9.27
CA GLN A 33 13.12 10.42 -9.04
C GLN A 33 13.55 10.42 -7.57
N ASN A 34 12.60 10.64 -6.63
CA ASN A 34 12.93 10.64 -5.21
C ASN A 34 13.40 9.26 -4.74
N ILE A 35 12.72 8.19 -5.13
CA ILE A 35 13.12 6.83 -4.75
C ILE A 35 14.49 6.48 -5.33
N PHE A 36 14.79 6.85 -6.58
CA PHE A 36 16.14 6.66 -7.13
C PHE A 36 17.22 7.45 -6.40
N ARG A 37 16.94 8.72 -6.06
CA ARG A 37 17.89 9.62 -5.41
C ARG A 37 18.16 9.26 -3.95
N THR A 38 17.13 8.85 -3.20
CA THR A 38 17.26 8.57 -1.76
C THR A 38 17.43 7.09 -1.45
N LYS A 39 16.98 6.19 -2.33
CA LYS A 39 16.79 4.74 -2.08
C LYS A 39 15.86 4.46 -0.89
N GLN A 40 14.95 5.41 -0.64
CA GLN A 40 14.07 5.43 0.51
C GLN A 40 12.66 5.84 0.09
N CYS A 41 11.65 5.09 0.53
CA CYS A 41 10.27 5.34 0.14
C CYS A 41 9.28 5.03 1.26
N VAL A 42 8.00 5.26 0.94
CA VAL A 42 6.89 5.31 1.88
C VAL A 42 5.60 4.86 1.20
N LEU A 43 5.02 3.75 1.68
CA LEU A 43 3.73 3.21 1.26
C LEU A 43 2.69 3.37 2.37
N ILE A 44 1.80 4.34 2.22
CA ILE A 44 0.62 4.48 3.09
C ILE A 44 -0.51 3.66 2.46
N LEU A 45 -1.11 2.74 3.22
CA LEU A 45 -2.22 1.91 2.78
C LEU A 45 -3.53 2.40 3.44
N PRO A 46 -4.35 3.22 2.75
CA PRO A 46 -5.46 3.95 3.36
C PRO A 46 -6.71 3.09 3.61
N SER A 47 -7.46 3.45 4.64
CA SER A 47 -8.85 3.01 4.87
C SER A 47 -9.85 3.83 4.05
N ALA A 48 -11.03 3.30 3.74
CA ALA A 48 -12.08 3.96 2.96
C ALA A 48 -12.48 5.32 3.55
N SER A 49 -12.48 5.43 4.88
CA SER A 49 -12.78 6.66 5.62
C SER A 49 -11.88 7.86 5.27
N ILE A 50 -10.66 7.66 4.76
CA ILE A 50 -9.73 8.75 4.38
C ILE A 50 -9.65 9.00 2.86
N SER A 51 -10.51 8.36 2.06
CA SER A 51 -10.58 8.51 0.59
C SER A 51 -10.66 9.96 0.11
N HIS A 52 -11.40 10.83 0.82
CA HIS A 52 -11.54 12.25 0.49
C HIS A 52 -10.21 13.03 0.59
N PHE A 53 -9.38 12.72 1.60
CA PHE A 53 -8.03 13.29 1.73
C PHE A 53 -7.10 12.82 0.60
N VAL A 54 -7.20 11.54 0.21
CA VAL A 54 -6.46 10.97 -0.94
C VAL A 54 -6.87 11.67 -2.24
N ASN A 55 -8.17 11.89 -2.47
CA ASN A 55 -8.66 12.54 -3.68
C ASN A 55 -8.16 13.99 -3.81
N THR A 56 -8.05 14.71 -2.68
CA THR A 56 -7.60 16.11 -2.64
C THR A 56 -6.18 16.30 -3.19
N ILE A 57 -5.34 15.26 -3.17
CA ILE A 57 -3.98 15.25 -3.73
C ILE A 57 -3.85 14.53 -5.08
N ALA A 58 -4.89 13.87 -5.58
CA ALA A 58 -4.82 13.03 -6.78
C ALA A 58 -4.38 13.81 -8.03
N ARG A 59 -5.02 14.96 -8.32
CA ARG A 59 -4.70 15.84 -9.47
C ARG A 59 -3.68 16.92 -9.12
N THR A 60 -2.62 16.56 -8.38
CA THR A 60 -1.58 17.50 -7.97
C THR A 60 -0.18 17.02 -8.33
N THR A 61 0.69 17.91 -8.79
CA THR A 61 2.09 17.60 -9.10
C THR A 61 3.03 18.52 -8.34
N GLY A 62 4.13 17.99 -7.81
CA GLY A 62 5.19 18.79 -7.18
C GLY A 62 6.32 19.15 -8.15
N ALA A 63 6.13 18.92 -9.46
CA ALA A 63 7.08 19.30 -10.49
C ALA A 63 6.89 20.79 -10.83
N GLU A 64 7.96 21.57 -10.72
CA GLU A 64 7.96 23.03 -10.92
C GLU A 64 7.56 23.42 -12.35
N HIS A 65 7.94 22.60 -13.33
CA HIS A 65 7.39 22.64 -14.69
C HIS A 65 6.38 21.50 -14.89
N MET A 66 5.13 21.86 -15.19
CA MET A 66 4.07 20.90 -15.48
C MET A 66 4.05 20.56 -16.98
N SER A 67 4.09 19.27 -17.31
CA SER A 67 4.04 18.83 -18.71
C SER A 67 2.65 19.06 -19.34
N PRO A 68 2.56 19.28 -20.67
CA PRO A 68 1.29 19.55 -21.35
C PRO A 68 0.21 18.49 -21.10
N VAL A 69 0.59 17.21 -21.02
CA VAL A 69 -0.32 16.10 -20.71
C VAL A 69 -0.95 16.26 -19.32
N LYS A 70 -0.16 16.62 -18.30
CA LYS A 70 -0.67 16.89 -16.94
C LYS A 70 -1.61 18.11 -16.93
N ALA A 71 -1.32 19.13 -17.74
CA ALA A 71 -2.18 20.32 -17.87
C ALA A 71 -3.55 19.98 -18.50
N VAL A 72 -3.59 19.19 -19.57
CA VAL A 72 -4.84 18.73 -20.21
C VAL A 72 -5.66 17.84 -19.27
N LEU A 73 -4.99 16.97 -18.49
CA LEU A 73 -5.62 16.19 -17.42
C LEU A 73 -6.01 17.04 -16.18
N GLY A 74 -5.81 18.37 -16.25
CA GLY A 74 -6.16 19.36 -15.22
C GLY A 74 -5.49 19.12 -13.86
N TYR A 75 -4.22 18.70 -13.88
CA TYR A 75 -3.39 18.74 -12.69
C TYR A 75 -3.07 20.21 -12.33
N ARG A 76 -2.84 20.46 -11.04
CA ARG A 76 -2.28 21.73 -10.53
C ARG A 76 -0.91 21.52 -9.88
N HIS A 77 -0.04 22.52 -9.99
CA HIS A 77 1.24 22.51 -9.26
C HIS A 77 1.00 22.74 -7.75
N VAL A 78 1.58 21.87 -6.93
CA VAL A 78 1.56 21.92 -5.46
C VAL A 78 2.89 21.39 -4.95
N LYS A 79 3.80 22.30 -4.59
CA LYS A 79 5.14 21.97 -4.08
C LYS A 79 5.11 21.15 -2.78
N TYR A 80 4.18 21.48 -1.88
CA TYR A 80 3.99 20.79 -0.59
C TYR A 80 2.57 20.25 -0.50
N LYS A 81 2.41 18.92 -0.55
CA LYS A 81 1.10 18.26 -0.56
C LYS A 81 0.45 18.12 0.83
N TRP A 82 1.21 18.16 1.91
CA TRP A 82 0.69 18.00 3.28
C TRP A 82 -0.33 19.08 3.70
N PRO A 83 -0.08 20.40 3.49
CA PRO A 83 -1.04 21.42 3.90
C PRO A 83 -2.39 21.32 3.18
N ILE A 84 -2.40 20.89 1.91
CA ILE A 84 -3.64 20.78 1.13
C ILE A 84 -4.40 19.47 1.36
N SER A 85 -3.76 18.43 1.91
CA SER A 85 -4.38 17.12 2.07
C SER A 85 -5.17 16.96 3.37
N GLY A 86 -5.07 17.92 4.30
CA GLY A 86 -5.58 17.77 5.68
C GLY A 86 -4.85 16.72 6.52
N MET A 87 -3.87 16.00 5.95
CA MET A 87 -3.15 14.93 6.65
C MET A 87 -1.97 15.49 7.45
N THR A 88 -1.84 15.07 8.70
CA THR A 88 -0.69 15.44 9.54
C THR A 88 0.52 14.54 9.21
N PRO A 89 1.66 15.09 8.79
CA PRO A 89 2.86 14.29 8.54
C PRO A 89 3.44 13.73 9.84
N LEU A 90 3.87 12.46 9.82
CA LEU A 90 4.60 11.83 10.92
C LEU A 90 6.04 11.55 10.52
N GLY A 91 6.98 11.94 11.38
CA GLY A 91 8.41 11.68 11.20
C GLY A 91 8.71 10.19 11.00
N SER A 92 9.78 9.88 10.27
CA SER A 92 10.35 8.54 10.21
C SER A 92 11.51 8.40 11.20
N MET A 93 11.67 7.20 11.76
CA MET A 93 12.82 6.87 12.62
C MET A 93 13.96 6.16 11.89
N LEU A 94 13.76 5.71 10.65
CA LEU A 94 14.68 4.79 9.96
C LEU A 94 14.96 5.20 8.50
N VAL A 95 14.37 6.28 8.02
CA VAL A 95 14.43 6.78 6.63
C VAL A 95 14.24 8.28 6.63
N ALA A 96 14.81 9.03 5.69
CA ALA A 96 14.65 10.48 5.60
C ALA A 96 13.24 10.92 5.12
N PRO A 97 12.58 10.24 4.15
CA PRO A 97 11.17 10.45 3.88
C PRO A 97 10.25 10.24 5.12
N LEU A 98 9.16 10.99 5.21
CA LEU A 98 8.15 10.85 6.26
C LEU A 98 7.39 9.51 6.09
N ARG A 99 7.62 8.52 6.99
CA ARG A 99 7.27 7.06 6.98
C ARG A 99 5.97 6.67 6.23
N VAL A 100 5.88 5.54 5.49
CA VAL A 100 6.08 4.09 5.80
C VAL A 100 6.86 3.23 4.70
N LYS A 101 8.21 3.22 4.65
CA LYS A 101 9.19 2.14 4.20
C LYS A 101 9.32 1.65 2.68
N GLU A 102 10.31 0.77 2.35
CA GLU A 102 11.36 0.82 1.22
C GLU A 102 11.75 -0.56 0.58
N LEU A 103 12.81 -0.75 -0.30
CA LEU A 103 13.93 -1.79 -0.52
C LEU A 103 15.09 -1.09 -1.28
N SER A 104 16.14 -1.86 -1.59
CA SER A 104 17.15 -1.74 -2.66
C SER A 104 16.66 -2.10 -4.10
N ASP A 105 17.59 -2.29 -5.04
CA ASP A 105 17.33 -2.32 -6.50
C ASP A 105 17.21 -3.70 -7.18
N SER A 106 16.37 -3.77 -8.23
CA SER A 106 16.83 -4.03 -9.61
C SER A 106 15.69 -3.78 -10.64
N PRO A 107 15.68 -2.67 -11.40
CA PRO A 107 14.61 -2.38 -12.36
C PRO A 107 14.91 -2.95 -13.76
N THR A 108 14.11 -3.93 -14.21
CA THR A 108 14.02 -4.30 -15.63
C THR A 108 13.00 -3.40 -16.35
N PRO A 109 13.39 -2.60 -17.36
CA PRO A 109 12.45 -1.77 -18.11
C PRO A 109 11.64 -2.63 -19.09
N ILE A 110 10.39 -2.94 -18.74
CA ILE A 110 9.44 -3.49 -19.71
C ILE A 110 9.00 -2.34 -20.64
N LYS A 111 9.05 -2.58 -21.95
CA LYS A 111 8.99 -1.55 -22.98
C LYS A 111 7.60 -0.89 -23.05
N GLY A 112 7.41 0.19 -22.28
CA GLY A 112 6.14 0.92 -22.19
C GLY A 112 5.96 1.67 -20.87
N ALA A 113 6.80 2.68 -20.61
CA ALA A 113 6.71 3.66 -19.50
C ALA A 113 6.51 3.13 -18.06
N THR A 114 6.61 1.82 -17.85
CA THR A 114 6.33 1.13 -16.59
C THR A 114 7.63 0.64 -15.96
N MET A 115 7.75 0.79 -14.66
CA MET A 115 8.94 0.46 -13.89
C MET A 115 8.57 -0.31 -12.63
N THR A 116 9.31 -1.38 -12.40
CA THR A 116 9.15 -2.28 -11.26
C THR A 116 10.24 -1.97 -10.22
N LEU A 117 9.83 -1.69 -8.98
CA LEU A 117 10.72 -1.49 -7.84
C LEU A 117 10.39 -2.53 -6.77
N GLU A 118 11.39 -3.30 -6.37
CA GLU A 118 11.27 -4.26 -5.27
C GLU A 118 11.34 -3.50 -3.92
N LEU A 119 10.61 -3.93 -2.87
CA LEU A 119 10.39 -3.25 -1.57
C LEU A 119 10.64 -4.19 -0.32
N LYS A 120 11.69 -3.87 0.49
CA LYS A 120 12.13 -4.35 1.82
C LYS A 120 11.34 -3.66 2.90
N ILE A 121 10.36 -4.38 3.41
CA ILE A 121 9.66 -3.98 4.63
C ILE A 121 10.68 -3.98 5.79
N LEU A 122 11.30 -2.82 6.01
CA LEU A 122 12.26 -2.63 7.10
C LEU A 122 11.55 -2.41 8.45
N ARG A 123 10.24 -2.10 8.46
CA ARG A 123 9.31 -2.06 9.60
C ARG A 123 7.89 -1.70 9.16
N VAL A 124 6.86 -2.23 9.83
CA VAL A 124 5.46 -1.80 9.65
C VAL A 124 4.95 -1.08 10.90
N TYR A 125 4.08 -0.09 10.71
CA TYR A 125 3.38 0.63 11.76
C TYR A 125 1.89 0.50 11.53
N VAL A 126 1.14 0.12 12.57
CA VAL A 126 -0.29 -0.16 12.51
C VAL A 126 -0.97 0.54 13.68
N ASP A 127 -2.02 1.31 13.41
CA ASP A 127 -2.85 1.88 14.47
C ASP A 127 -3.50 0.75 15.29
N ASN A 128 -3.52 0.89 16.61
CA ASN A 128 -3.99 -0.18 17.49
C ASN A 128 -5.46 -0.55 17.27
N SER A 129 -6.30 0.36 16.76
CA SER A 129 -7.73 0.12 16.51
C SER A 129 -8.00 -0.91 15.41
N ILE A 130 -7.12 -1.06 14.41
CA ILE A 130 -7.33 -1.94 13.25
C ILE A 130 -6.73 -3.35 13.41
N ARG A 131 -6.29 -3.69 14.62
CA ARG A 131 -5.68 -5.01 14.93
C ARG A 131 -6.75 -6.06 15.23
N LYS A 132 -6.41 -7.33 14.98
CA LYS A 132 -7.22 -8.46 15.48
C LYS A 132 -7.05 -8.57 17.00
N ASP A 133 -8.16 -8.81 17.70
CA ASP A 133 -8.17 -8.89 19.17
C ASP A 133 -7.42 -10.15 19.66
N GLU A 134 -7.55 -11.26 18.93
CA GLU A 134 -6.89 -12.55 19.21
C GLU A 134 -5.40 -12.57 18.79
N ARG A 135 -4.98 -11.67 17.89
CA ARG A 135 -3.67 -11.69 17.22
C ARG A 135 -3.14 -10.26 17.01
N ILE A 136 -2.39 -9.76 17.99
CA ILE A 136 -1.83 -8.40 18.03
C ILE A 136 -0.87 -8.06 16.88
N ASP A 137 -0.34 -9.09 16.20
CA ASP A 137 0.54 -9.06 15.04
C ASP A 137 -0.22 -9.10 13.69
N CYS A 138 -1.56 -9.18 13.72
CA CYS A 138 -2.42 -9.26 12.55
C CYS A 138 -3.33 -8.04 12.42
N ILE A 139 -3.54 -7.58 11.19
CA ILE A 139 -4.55 -6.58 10.85
C ILE A 139 -5.90 -7.28 10.69
N GLY A 140 -6.97 -6.69 11.24
CA GLY A 140 -8.35 -7.11 10.96
C GLY A 140 -8.82 -6.41 9.67
N PRO A 141 -9.09 -7.12 8.56
CA PRO A 141 -9.46 -6.48 7.30
C PRO A 141 -10.75 -5.66 7.44
N ASP A 142 -11.71 -6.17 8.20
CA ASP A 142 -13.01 -5.53 8.47
C ASP A 142 -12.86 -4.25 9.31
N LYS A 143 -11.92 -4.22 10.26
CA LYS A 143 -11.60 -3.02 11.05
C LYS A 143 -10.77 -1.99 10.26
N TRP A 144 -9.98 -2.45 9.29
CA TRP A 144 -9.12 -1.60 8.48
C TRP A 144 -9.87 -0.97 7.30
N ASP A 145 -10.80 -1.71 6.69
CA ASP A 145 -11.61 -1.33 5.53
C ASP A 145 -10.77 -0.64 4.42
N PRO A 146 -9.80 -1.35 3.80
CA PRO A 146 -8.88 -0.78 2.83
C PRO A 146 -9.55 -0.21 1.58
N ILE A 147 -9.01 0.89 1.05
CA ILE A 147 -9.38 1.37 -0.29
C ILE A 147 -8.82 0.44 -1.36
N ILE A 148 -9.71 -0.04 -2.22
CA ILE A 148 -9.40 -0.65 -3.51
C ILE A 148 -9.69 0.39 -4.60
N VAL A 149 -8.76 0.57 -5.54
CA VAL A 149 -8.97 1.42 -6.73
C VAL A 149 -9.33 0.54 -7.91
N SER A 150 -10.50 0.77 -8.51
CA SER A 150 -10.93 0.09 -9.75
C SER A 150 -11.53 1.13 -10.69
N PHE A 151 -11.12 1.14 -11.96
CA PHE A 151 -11.60 2.09 -12.98
C PHE A 151 -11.64 3.59 -12.58
N GLN A 152 -10.68 4.02 -11.75
CA GLN A 152 -10.58 5.39 -11.17
C GLN A 152 -11.58 5.70 -10.04
N GLU A 153 -12.33 4.72 -9.57
CA GLU A 153 -13.24 4.80 -8.43
C GLU A 153 -12.63 4.15 -7.19
N PHE A 154 -13.09 4.57 -6.00
CA PHE A 154 -12.70 3.99 -4.71
C PHE A 154 -13.78 3.05 -4.20
N TYR A 155 -13.37 1.84 -3.82
CA TYR A 155 -14.19 0.81 -3.20
C TYR A 155 -13.64 0.49 -1.81
N GLY A 156 -14.53 0.23 -0.84
CA GLY A 156 -14.17 -0.38 0.45
C GLY A 156 -14.46 -1.88 0.46
N LEU A 157 -14.27 -2.54 1.61
CA LEU A 157 -14.72 -3.91 1.84
C LEU A 157 -16.15 -3.95 2.40
N ASP A 158 -16.59 -2.92 3.12
CA ASP A 158 -17.93 -2.84 3.74
C ASP A 158 -18.33 -4.13 4.48
N ASN A 159 -17.39 -4.70 5.24
CA ASN A 159 -17.48 -5.98 5.96
C ASN A 159 -17.93 -7.20 5.10
N SER A 160 -17.90 -7.09 3.77
CA SER A 160 -18.42 -8.07 2.82
C SER A 160 -17.43 -9.19 2.55
N ARG A 161 -17.19 -10.04 3.55
CA ARG A 161 -16.30 -11.20 3.45
C ARG A 161 -16.91 -12.32 2.59
N ILE A 162 -16.36 -12.49 1.38
CA ILE A 162 -16.81 -13.51 0.40
C ILE A 162 -16.55 -14.95 0.88
N ALA A 163 -15.35 -15.24 1.38
CA ALA A 163 -14.97 -16.58 1.87
C ALA A 163 -13.79 -16.52 2.87
N LYS A 164 -13.55 -17.62 3.58
CA LYS A 164 -12.31 -17.87 4.34
C LYS A 164 -11.38 -18.74 3.47
N ILE A 165 -10.10 -18.40 3.40
CA ILE A 165 -9.10 -19.26 2.74
C ILE A 165 -8.88 -20.51 3.60
N LEU A 166 -8.89 -21.68 2.96
CA LEU A 166 -8.57 -22.95 3.61
C LEU A 166 -7.10 -22.95 4.06
N THR A 167 -6.88 -22.93 5.37
CA THR A 167 -5.56 -23.12 5.98
C THR A 167 -5.41 -24.57 6.40
N GLY A 168 -4.27 -25.21 6.09
CA GLY A 168 -4.06 -26.67 6.23
C GLY A 168 -4.19 -27.27 7.64
N SER A 169 -4.47 -26.45 8.66
CA SER A 169 -4.87 -26.88 10.01
C SER A 169 -6.32 -27.37 10.13
N GLU A 170 -7.15 -27.23 9.10
CA GLU A 170 -8.55 -27.70 9.09
C GLU A 170 -8.75 -29.05 8.36
N VAL A 171 -7.68 -29.73 7.93
CA VAL A 171 -7.73 -31.07 7.33
C VAL A 171 -7.35 -32.14 8.36
N ARG A 172 -8.27 -32.40 9.28
CA ARG A 172 -8.38 -33.50 10.27
C ARG A 172 -9.65 -33.15 11.07
N ASP A 173 -10.72 -33.92 11.09
CA ASP A 173 -10.85 -35.37 11.03
C ASP A 173 -12.07 -35.78 10.18
N ASN A 174 -11.95 -36.88 9.45
CA ASN A 174 -13.06 -37.62 8.81
C ASN A 174 -12.53 -39.03 8.54
N SER A 175 -12.04 -39.69 9.60
CA SER A 175 -11.86 -41.13 9.63
C SER A 175 -13.04 -41.77 10.35
N LEU A 176 -13.46 -42.94 9.87
CA LEU A 176 -14.64 -43.72 10.29
C LEU A 176 -15.99 -43.13 9.81
N ASP A 177 -16.50 -43.66 8.70
CA ASP A 177 -17.61 -44.61 8.80
C ASP A 177 -17.73 -45.49 7.53
N GLU A 178 -18.06 -46.76 7.78
CA GLU A 178 -18.51 -47.84 6.86
C GLU A 178 -17.59 -48.32 5.72
N GLU A 179 -16.90 -49.45 5.96
CA GLU A 179 -16.72 -50.48 4.92
C GLU A 179 -18.07 -51.18 4.67
N PRO A 180 -18.51 -51.35 3.40
CA PRO A 180 -19.68 -52.17 3.10
C PRO A 180 -19.33 -53.66 3.20
N SER A 181 -19.90 -54.33 4.19
CA SER A 181 -19.92 -55.80 4.24
C SER A 181 -21.05 -56.35 3.36
N ILE A 182 -20.68 -57.15 2.35
CA ILE A 182 -21.36 -58.32 1.72
C ILE A 182 -20.89 -58.46 0.26
#